data_AF-A0A0R3WY37-F1
#
_entry.id   AF-A0A0R3WY37-F1
#
_cell.length_a   1.000
_cell.length_b   1.000
_cell.length_c   1.000
_cell.angle_alpha   90.00
_cell.angle_beta   90.00
_cell.angle_gamma   90.00
#
_symmetry.space_group_name_H-M   'P 1'
#
loop_
_entity.id
_entity.type
_entity.pdbx_description
1 polymer ?
#
loop_
_entity_poly.entity_id
_entity_poly.type
_entity_poly.pdbx_seq_one_letter_code
_entity_poly.pdbx_strand_id
1 'polypeptide(L)'
;LMSLVPPGAPNGLEVADVDAEEVTLTWIKPRQDGGSKITGYTVEYKPASSDEWIKAPVTKDTTATVSGLRKGEKYTFRVSAKNSAGTGEPSQATRPVLCKPKYDAPDAPGQPRVDDVDKDQVKLSWSAPLRDGGSKITGFVVEKKKLGDDDWSKAATLPPSATTATVDQLEPNGEYEFRVRAVNAAGPGEPSLPSELRKIVPKQTKPNGPEEVYVKNVLANSCTVEWTPPKSDGGSPVTGYAVEVCDEAT
;
A
#
# COMPACT_ATOMS: atom_id res chain seq x y z
N LEU A 1 48.72 -43.19 7.60
CA LEU A 1 48.12 -41.90 7.21
C LEU A 1 46.76 -42.20 6.60
N MET A 2 45.66 -41.71 7.18
CA MET A 2 44.35 -41.81 6.54
C MET A 2 44.34 -40.86 5.33
N SER A 3 44.00 -41.37 4.15
CA SER A 3 43.83 -40.55 2.94
C SER A 3 42.55 -39.72 3.06
N LEU A 4 42.64 -38.43 2.80
CA LEU A 4 41.48 -37.55 2.74
C LEU A 4 40.68 -37.84 1.47
N VAL A 5 39.36 -37.89 1.58
CA VAL A 5 38.43 -38.02 0.45
C VAL A 5 37.46 -36.85 0.43
N PRO A 6 36.84 -36.53 -0.72
CA PRO A 6 35.79 -35.53 -0.76
C PRO A 6 34.63 -35.87 0.20
N PRO A 7 33.87 -34.88 0.68
CA PRO A 7 32.75 -35.11 1.58
C PRO A 7 31.63 -35.95 0.94
N GLY A 8 30.76 -36.51 1.77
CA GLY A 8 29.48 -37.06 1.30
C GLY A 8 28.51 -35.96 0.86
N ALA A 9 27.37 -36.38 0.31
CA ALA A 9 26.31 -35.47 -0.10
C ALA A 9 25.64 -34.77 1.11
N PRO A 10 25.37 -33.46 1.03
CA PRO A 10 24.47 -32.78 1.95
C PRO A 10 23.07 -33.40 1.96
N ASN A 11 22.35 -33.27 3.07
CA ASN A 11 21.02 -33.88 3.27
C ASN A 11 19.97 -32.79 3.53
N GLY A 12 18.68 -33.11 3.34
CA GLY A 12 17.59 -32.20 3.68
C GLY A 12 17.65 -30.87 2.94
N LEU A 13 18.03 -30.87 1.66
CA LEU A 13 17.98 -29.67 0.83
C LEU A 13 16.52 -29.26 0.64
N GLU A 14 16.18 -28.07 1.12
CA GLU A 14 14.84 -27.52 1.09
C GLU A 14 14.84 -26.07 0.60
N VAL A 15 13.73 -25.68 -0.03
CA VAL A 15 13.47 -24.31 -0.45
C VAL A 15 12.88 -23.57 0.74
N ALA A 16 13.63 -22.62 1.30
CA ALA A 16 13.21 -21.85 2.45
C ALA A 16 12.43 -20.59 2.05
N ASP A 17 12.76 -19.96 0.93
CA ASP A 17 12.05 -18.80 0.41
C ASP A 17 12.16 -18.70 -1.11
N VAL A 18 11.16 -18.06 -1.74
CA VAL A 18 11.09 -17.86 -3.19
C VAL A 18 10.64 -16.43 -3.48
N ASP A 19 11.39 -15.74 -4.33
CA ASP A 19 10.99 -14.48 -4.94
C ASP A 19 11.11 -14.57 -6.48
N ALA A 20 10.84 -13.47 -7.17
CA ALA A 20 10.80 -13.37 -8.62
C ALA A 20 12.16 -13.64 -9.27
N GLU A 21 13.26 -13.29 -8.62
CA GLU A 21 14.62 -13.36 -9.18
C GLU A 21 15.62 -14.05 -8.24
N GLU A 22 15.15 -14.59 -7.12
CA GLU A 22 15.98 -15.30 -6.17
C GLU A 22 15.25 -16.43 -5.46
N VAL A 23 16.02 -17.45 -5.07
CA VAL A 23 15.55 -18.59 -4.27
C VAL A 23 16.52 -18.81 -3.12
N THR A 24 16.00 -18.87 -1.90
CA THR A 24 16.78 -19.19 -0.70
C THR A 24 16.62 -20.66 -0.36
N LEU A 25 17.75 -21.34 -0.21
CA LEU A 25 17.85 -22.77 0.08
C LEU A 25 18.49 -22.98 1.44
N THR A 26 18.05 -24.04 2.13
CA THR A 26 18.71 -24.52 3.35
C THR A 26 18.97 -26.01 3.25
N TRP A 27 20.00 -26.49 3.95
CA TRP A 27 20.34 -27.91 3.97
C TRP A 27 21.04 -28.30 5.27
N ILE A 28 21.34 -29.59 5.41
CA ILE A 28 22.09 -30.16 6.52
C ILE A 28 23.44 -30.65 6.01
N LYS A 29 24.50 -30.36 6.77
CA LYS A 29 25.86 -30.83 6.50
C LYS A 29 25.91 -32.36 6.27
N PRO A 30 26.82 -32.87 5.43
CA PRO A 30 26.94 -34.30 5.21
C PRO A 30 27.34 -35.05 6.50
N ARG A 31 26.90 -36.31 6.61
CA ARG A 31 27.28 -37.20 7.73
C ARG A 31 28.76 -37.57 7.71
N GLN A 32 29.35 -37.64 6.51
CA GLN A 32 30.76 -37.98 6.31
C GLN A 32 31.47 -36.76 5.72
N ASP A 33 32.48 -36.27 6.44
CA ASP A 33 33.30 -35.14 6.01
C ASP A 33 34.55 -35.57 5.23
N GLY A 34 34.76 -36.88 5.04
CA GLY A 34 35.89 -37.44 4.31
C GLY A 34 37.23 -37.31 5.02
N GLY A 35 37.22 -37.10 6.35
CA GLY A 35 38.43 -37.02 7.18
C GLY A 35 39.03 -35.62 7.29
N SER A 36 38.37 -34.60 6.75
CA SER A 36 38.74 -33.19 6.87
C SER A 36 37.51 -32.31 6.99
N LYS A 37 37.59 -31.25 7.80
CA LYS A 37 36.45 -30.35 8.04
C LYS A 37 35.88 -29.79 6.72
N ILE A 38 34.57 -29.65 6.66
CA ILE A 38 33.90 -28.94 5.57
C ILE A 38 34.36 -27.49 5.56
N THR A 39 34.82 -27.02 4.41
CA THR A 39 35.34 -25.67 4.17
C THR A 39 34.35 -24.78 3.42
N GLY A 40 33.31 -25.35 2.83
CA GLY A 40 32.20 -24.63 2.22
C GLY A 40 31.25 -25.54 1.43
N TYR A 41 30.31 -24.92 0.74
CA TYR A 41 29.31 -25.55 -0.09
C TYR A 41 29.20 -24.82 -1.42
N THR A 42 28.95 -25.58 -2.49
CA THR A 42 28.62 -25.05 -3.82
C THR A 42 27.19 -25.41 -4.13
N VAL A 43 26.34 -24.41 -4.35
CA VAL A 43 25.00 -24.60 -4.91
C VAL A 43 25.13 -24.60 -6.43
N GLU A 44 24.47 -25.56 -7.07
CA GLU A 44 24.29 -25.61 -8.51
C GLU A 44 22.80 -25.52 -8.83
N TYR A 45 22.45 -24.84 -9.91
CA TYR A 45 21.08 -24.68 -10.36
C TYR A 45 20.97 -24.81 -11.88
N LYS A 46 19.81 -25.22 -12.36
CA LYS A 46 19.51 -25.25 -13.80
C LYS A 46 18.07 -24.84 -14.08
N PRO A 47 17.79 -24.07 -15.15
CA PRO A 47 16.42 -23.81 -15.58
C PRO A 47 15.77 -25.10 -16.09
N ALA A 48 14.45 -25.22 -16.00
CA ALA A 48 13.72 -26.41 -16.45
C ALA A 48 13.85 -26.64 -17.97
N SER A 49 14.25 -25.60 -18.71
CA SER A 49 14.52 -25.60 -20.14
C SER A 49 15.92 -26.09 -20.51
N SER A 50 16.83 -26.35 -19.55
CA SER A 50 18.19 -26.81 -19.79
C SER A 50 18.58 -27.98 -18.88
N ASP A 51 19.51 -28.81 -19.36
CA ASP A 51 20.16 -29.85 -18.56
C ASP A 51 21.52 -29.44 -17.98
N GLU A 52 22.02 -28.26 -18.35
CA GLU A 52 23.29 -27.73 -17.87
C GLU A 52 23.16 -27.09 -16.48
N TRP A 53 24.03 -27.50 -15.55
CA TRP A 53 24.12 -26.96 -14.20
C TRP A 53 25.03 -25.73 -14.16
N ILE A 54 24.52 -24.65 -13.58
CA ILE A 54 25.23 -23.39 -13.34
C ILE A 54 25.63 -23.33 -11.87
N LYS A 55 26.85 -22.87 -11.58
CA LYS A 55 27.36 -22.71 -10.22
C LYS A 55 27.00 -21.35 -9.65
N ALA A 56 26.39 -21.34 -8.48
CA ALA A 56 26.25 -20.14 -7.65
C ALA A 56 27.55 -19.88 -6.86
N PRO A 57 27.69 -18.68 -6.24
CA PRO A 57 28.82 -18.40 -5.34
C PRO A 57 28.92 -19.42 -4.19
N VAL A 58 30.16 -19.72 -3.79
CA VAL A 58 30.44 -20.64 -2.68
C VAL A 58 30.03 -19.98 -1.35
N THR A 59 29.36 -20.73 -0.48
CA THR A 59 29.00 -20.31 0.88
C THR A 59 29.70 -21.19 1.92
N LYS A 60 29.89 -20.68 3.14
CA LYS A 60 30.35 -21.49 4.29
C LYS A 60 29.19 -22.00 5.15
N ASP A 61 28.03 -21.37 5.02
CA ASP A 61 26.85 -21.68 5.80
C ASP A 61 26.04 -22.79 5.15
N THR A 62 25.09 -23.36 5.89
CA THR A 62 24.12 -24.34 5.37
C THR A 62 22.85 -23.68 4.83
N THR A 63 23.01 -22.44 4.35
CA THR A 63 21.99 -21.63 3.69
C THR A 63 22.65 -20.83 2.58
N ALA A 64 21.94 -20.64 1.47
CA ALA A 64 22.35 -19.73 0.40
C ALA A 64 21.14 -19.21 -0.38
N THR A 65 21.24 -17.96 -0.78
CA THR A 65 20.32 -17.33 -1.74
C THR A 65 20.97 -17.32 -3.12
N VAL A 66 20.32 -17.95 -4.09
CA VAL A 66 20.71 -17.90 -5.50
C VAL A 66 19.92 -16.76 -6.14
N SER A 67 20.60 -15.72 -6.59
CA SER A 67 20.02 -14.53 -7.22
C SER A 67 20.27 -14.48 -8.73
N GLY A 68 19.63 -13.55 -9.43
CA GLY A 68 19.75 -13.37 -10.88
C GLY A 68 18.94 -14.40 -11.69
N LEU A 69 17.95 -15.03 -11.06
CA LEU A 69 17.02 -15.94 -11.71
C LEU A 69 15.97 -15.16 -12.52
N ARG A 70 15.33 -15.80 -13.49
CA ARG A 70 14.31 -15.16 -14.32
C ARG A 70 12.91 -15.36 -13.74
N LYS A 71 12.17 -14.27 -13.55
CA LYS A 71 10.76 -14.28 -13.17
C LYS A 71 9.93 -15.12 -14.15
N GLY A 72 9.10 -16.02 -13.61
CA GLY A 72 8.24 -16.93 -14.36
C GLY A 72 8.91 -18.23 -14.80
N GLU A 73 10.23 -18.35 -14.67
CA GLU A 73 10.96 -19.58 -15.03
C GLU A 73 11.01 -20.54 -13.83
N LYS A 74 11.13 -21.84 -14.12
CA LYS A 74 11.33 -22.87 -13.09
C LYS A 74 12.80 -23.28 -13.01
N TYR A 75 13.33 -23.41 -11.80
CA TYR A 75 14.70 -23.86 -11.57
C TYR A 75 14.77 -25.08 -10.67
N THR A 76 15.76 -25.93 -10.91
CA THR A 76 16.10 -27.08 -10.06
C THR A 76 17.44 -26.81 -9.41
N PHE A 77 17.57 -27.12 -8.12
CA PHE A 77 18.78 -26.83 -7.33
C PHE A 77 19.36 -28.11 -6.73
N ARG A 78 20.68 -28.14 -6.56
CA ARG A 78 21.40 -29.15 -5.77
C ARG A 78 22.58 -28.50 -5.07
N VAL A 79 23.09 -29.13 -4.02
CA VAL A 79 24.23 -28.60 -3.26
C VAL A 79 25.28 -29.67 -3.01
N SER A 80 26.55 -29.31 -3.13
CA SER A 80 27.70 -30.17 -2.80
C SER A 80 28.52 -29.55 -1.67
N ALA A 81 29.01 -30.37 -0.76
CA ALA A 81 29.96 -29.93 0.27
C ALA A 81 31.41 -30.01 -0.23
N LYS A 82 32.29 -29.16 0.30
CA LYS A 82 33.71 -29.10 -0.04
C LYS A 82 34.57 -29.23 1.20
N ASN A 83 35.66 -29.98 1.13
CA ASN A 83 36.72 -30.01 2.14
C ASN A 83 38.09 -29.78 1.45
N SER A 84 39.20 -30.08 2.14
CA SER A 84 40.55 -29.95 1.58
C SER A 84 40.88 -30.98 0.48
N ALA A 85 40.17 -32.09 0.38
CA ALA A 85 40.34 -33.08 -0.69
C ALA A 85 39.57 -32.71 -1.97
N GLY A 86 38.49 -31.93 -1.85
CA GLY A 86 37.73 -31.44 -3.00
C GLY A 86 36.24 -31.28 -2.71
N THR A 87 35.47 -31.17 -3.79
CA THR A 87 34.00 -31.10 -3.77
C THR A 87 33.43 -32.52 -3.82
N GLY A 88 32.51 -32.83 -2.91
CA GLY A 88 31.82 -34.11 -2.82
C GLY A 88 30.63 -34.24 -3.76
N GLU A 89 29.97 -35.39 -3.65
CA GLU A 89 28.74 -35.69 -4.40
C GLU A 89 27.63 -34.65 -4.09
N PRO A 90 26.78 -34.31 -5.08
CA PRO A 90 25.66 -33.41 -4.85
C PRO A 90 24.55 -34.10 -4.04
N SER A 91 23.76 -33.27 -3.36
CA SER A 91 22.49 -33.68 -2.77
C SER A 91 21.51 -34.21 -3.82
N GLN A 92 20.43 -34.85 -3.37
CA GLN A 92 19.24 -34.97 -4.20
C GLN A 92 18.81 -33.56 -4.65
N ALA A 93 18.45 -33.43 -5.93
CA ALA A 93 17.97 -32.18 -6.47
C ALA A 93 16.56 -31.85 -5.97
N THR A 94 16.23 -30.57 -5.88
CA THR A 94 14.87 -30.13 -5.55
C THR A 94 13.88 -30.54 -6.65
N ARG A 95 12.58 -30.43 -6.38
CA ARG A 95 11.60 -30.32 -7.48
C ARG A 95 11.80 -28.96 -8.20
N PRO A 96 11.34 -28.80 -9.45
CA PRO A 96 11.39 -27.49 -10.12
C PRO A 96 10.61 -26.42 -9.34
N VAL A 97 11.28 -25.32 -9.02
CA VAL A 97 10.79 -24.18 -8.23
C VAL A 97 10.47 -23.03 -9.17
N LEU A 98 9.22 -22.57 -9.18
CA LEU A 98 8.81 -21.42 -9.98
C LEU A 98 9.25 -20.12 -9.32
N CYS A 99 10.10 -19.33 -9.99
CA CYS A 99 10.50 -18.01 -9.53
C CYS A 99 9.35 -17.02 -9.76
N LYS A 100 8.71 -16.59 -8.69
CA LYS A 100 7.58 -15.66 -8.72
C LYS A 100 7.64 -14.75 -7.49
N PRO A 101 7.06 -13.55 -7.54
CA PRO A 101 6.97 -12.68 -6.37
C PRO A 101 6.43 -13.43 -5.16
N LYS A 102 7.05 -13.21 -4.01
CA LYS A 102 6.63 -13.81 -2.74
C LYS A 102 5.23 -13.39 -2.33
N TYR A 103 4.90 -12.14 -2.63
CA TYR A 103 3.61 -11.53 -2.36
C TYR A 103 3.04 -10.98 -3.66
N ASP A 104 1.71 -10.99 -3.76
CA ASP A 104 0.99 -10.25 -4.78
C ASP A 104 0.72 -8.83 -4.27
N ALA A 105 0.42 -7.88 -5.16
CA ALA A 105 -0.06 -6.57 -4.73
C ALA A 105 -1.47 -6.69 -4.13
N PRO A 106 -1.88 -5.75 -3.25
CA PRO A 106 -3.23 -5.76 -2.69
C PRO A 106 -4.31 -5.60 -3.76
N ASP A 107 -5.52 -6.07 -3.47
CA ASP A 107 -6.69 -5.73 -4.27
C ASP A 107 -6.98 -4.22 -4.18
N ALA A 108 -7.82 -3.70 -5.08
CA ALA A 108 -8.26 -2.32 -5.03
C ALA A 108 -9.08 -2.04 -3.75
N PRO A 109 -8.88 -0.89 -3.07
CA PRO A 109 -9.80 -0.41 -2.05
C PRO A 109 -11.21 -0.15 -2.62
N GLY A 110 -12.19 0.02 -1.74
CA GLY A 110 -13.51 0.48 -2.14
C GLY A 110 -13.46 1.87 -2.79
N GLN A 111 -14.44 2.16 -3.66
CA GLN A 111 -14.58 3.48 -4.29
C GLN A 111 -14.67 4.56 -3.20
N PRO A 112 -13.80 5.59 -3.22
CA PRO A 112 -13.80 6.64 -2.21
C PRO A 112 -15.04 7.51 -2.35
N ARG A 113 -15.63 7.85 -1.21
CA ARG A 113 -16.74 8.80 -1.08
C ARG A 113 -16.20 10.14 -0.60
N VAL A 114 -16.73 11.22 -1.17
CA VAL A 114 -16.44 12.58 -0.69
C VAL A 114 -17.42 12.89 0.43
N ASP A 115 -16.93 12.91 1.67
CA ASP A 115 -17.73 13.13 2.87
C ASP A 115 -17.95 14.62 3.16
N ASP A 116 -16.97 15.45 2.83
CA ASP A 116 -17.00 16.90 3.09
C ASP A 116 -16.15 17.64 2.06
N VAL A 117 -16.51 18.89 1.78
CA VAL A 117 -15.80 19.78 0.87
C VAL A 117 -15.70 21.15 1.50
N ASP A 118 -14.52 21.76 1.39
CA ASP A 118 -14.24 23.12 1.81
C ASP A 118 -13.55 23.89 0.67
N LYS A 119 -13.13 25.13 0.94
CA LYS A 119 -12.59 26.08 -0.05
C LYS A 119 -11.39 25.55 -0.85
N ASP A 120 -10.61 24.63 -0.29
CA ASP A 120 -9.36 24.09 -0.85
C ASP A 120 -9.06 22.66 -0.42
N GLN A 121 -10.04 21.94 0.15
CA GLN A 121 -9.84 20.58 0.64
C GLN A 121 -11.09 19.72 0.53
N VAL A 122 -10.90 18.41 0.49
CA VAL A 122 -11.97 17.41 0.61
C VAL A 122 -11.64 16.40 1.69
N LYS A 123 -12.67 15.87 2.35
CA LYS A 123 -12.57 14.69 3.21
C LYS A 123 -13.11 13.47 2.46
N LEU A 124 -12.35 12.39 2.47
CA LEU A 124 -12.65 11.14 1.78
C LEU A 124 -12.79 10.01 2.79
N SER A 125 -13.66 9.04 2.47
CA SER A 125 -13.73 7.73 3.14
C SER A 125 -13.82 6.58 2.13
N TRP A 126 -13.26 5.42 2.47
CA TRP A 126 -13.31 4.20 1.66
C TRP A 126 -13.27 2.94 2.53
N SER A 127 -13.48 1.77 1.93
CA SER A 127 -13.27 0.48 2.59
C SER A 127 -11.89 -0.09 2.24
N ALA A 128 -11.25 -0.77 3.19
CA ALA A 128 -10.02 -1.53 2.95
C ALA A 128 -10.20 -2.58 1.84
N PRO A 129 -9.13 -2.99 1.14
CA PRO A 129 -9.20 -4.04 0.14
C PRO A 129 -9.59 -5.39 0.74
N LEU A 130 -10.23 -6.24 -0.04
CA LEU A 130 -10.66 -7.58 0.41
C LEU A 130 -9.46 -8.51 0.69
N ARG A 131 -8.40 -8.40 -0.11
CA ARG A 131 -7.17 -9.17 0.04
C ARG A 131 -5.96 -8.25 0.02
N ASP A 132 -4.99 -8.58 0.85
CA ASP A 132 -3.72 -7.85 0.98
C ASP A 132 -2.59 -8.44 0.13
N GLY A 133 -2.86 -9.46 -0.70
CA GLY A 133 -1.84 -10.09 -1.55
C GLY A 133 -0.83 -10.97 -0.79
N GLY A 134 -1.12 -11.36 0.45
CA GLY A 134 -0.26 -12.27 1.23
C GLY A 134 0.82 -11.57 2.06
N SER A 135 0.86 -10.24 2.04
CA SER A 135 1.60 -9.42 2.99
C SER A 135 0.69 -8.33 3.52
N LYS A 136 0.77 -8.05 4.82
CA LYS A 136 0.03 -6.96 5.47
C LYS A 136 0.15 -5.65 4.68
N ILE A 137 -0.95 -4.89 4.63
CA ILE A 137 -0.97 -3.53 4.12
C ILE A 137 0.03 -2.67 4.91
N THR A 138 0.85 -1.91 4.20
CA THR A 138 1.86 -0.99 4.73
C THR A 138 1.43 0.48 4.59
N GLY A 139 0.41 0.75 3.78
CA GLY A 139 -0.18 2.08 3.66
C GLY A 139 -1.18 2.20 2.53
N PHE A 140 -1.65 3.42 2.31
CA PHE A 140 -2.50 3.79 1.18
C PHE A 140 -1.93 5.00 0.44
N VAL A 141 -2.20 5.08 -0.85
CA VAL A 141 -1.89 6.24 -1.69
C VAL A 141 -3.20 6.79 -2.22
N VAL A 142 -3.48 8.06 -1.94
CA VAL A 142 -4.61 8.78 -2.53
C VAL A 142 -4.08 9.54 -3.73
N GLU A 143 -4.78 9.43 -4.86
CA GLU A 143 -4.50 10.15 -6.10
C GLU A 143 -5.68 11.06 -6.43
N LYS A 144 -5.40 12.22 -7.04
CA LYS A 144 -6.38 13.19 -7.51
C LYS A 144 -6.17 13.46 -8.99
N LYS A 145 -7.26 13.74 -9.70
CA LYS A 145 -7.24 14.18 -11.09
C LYS A 145 -8.20 15.34 -11.25
N LYS A 146 -7.73 16.48 -11.78
CA LYS A 146 -8.58 17.63 -12.07
C LYS A 146 -9.30 17.41 -13.39
N LEU A 147 -10.51 17.93 -13.52
CA LEU A 147 -11.24 17.93 -14.78
C LEU A 147 -10.41 18.68 -15.84
N GLY A 148 -10.14 17.99 -16.95
CA GLY A 148 -9.31 18.49 -18.04
C GLY A 148 -7.85 18.01 -17.99
N ASP A 149 -7.38 17.45 -16.87
CA ASP A 149 -6.07 16.80 -16.83
C ASP A 149 -6.15 15.42 -17.51
N ASP A 150 -5.04 14.97 -18.10
CA ASP A 150 -4.93 13.63 -18.65
C ASP A 150 -4.58 12.60 -17.56
N ASP A 151 -3.64 12.97 -16.69
CA ASP A 151 -3.02 12.06 -15.73
C ASP A 151 -3.50 12.26 -14.27
N TRP A 152 -3.40 11.17 -13.50
CA TRP A 152 -3.59 11.21 -12.05
C TRP A 152 -2.33 11.69 -11.35
N SER A 153 -2.49 12.51 -10.31
CA SER A 153 -1.40 12.99 -9.46
C SER A 153 -1.55 12.50 -8.03
N LYS A 154 -0.43 12.25 -7.34
CA LYS A 154 -0.44 11.81 -5.94
C LYS A 154 -0.89 12.95 -5.03
N ALA A 155 -1.91 12.70 -4.22
CA ALA A 155 -2.45 13.64 -3.25
C ALA A 155 -1.95 13.37 -1.82
N ALA A 156 -1.90 12.09 -1.41
CA ALA A 156 -1.47 11.73 -0.06
C ALA A 156 -0.87 10.32 0.02
N THR A 157 -0.05 10.06 1.03
CA THR A 157 0.39 8.72 1.45
C THR A 157 0.05 8.55 2.92
N LEU A 158 -0.57 7.43 3.26
CA LEU A 158 -1.27 7.23 4.54
C LEU A 158 -0.84 5.93 5.22
N PRO A 159 -0.99 5.84 6.55
CA PRO A 159 -0.62 4.64 7.31
C PRO A 159 -1.52 3.42 7.01
N PRO A 160 -1.12 2.20 7.41
CA PRO A 160 -1.85 0.95 7.15
C PRO A 160 -3.30 0.90 7.61
N SER A 161 -3.66 1.66 8.65
CA SER A 161 -4.99 1.65 9.25
C SER A 161 -5.93 2.72 8.67
N ALA A 162 -5.47 3.50 7.69
CA ALA A 162 -6.25 4.61 7.16
C ALA A 162 -7.40 4.11 6.25
N THR A 163 -8.62 4.53 6.58
CA THR A 163 -9.80 4.38 5.73
C THR A 163 -10.47 5.73 5.43
N THR A 164 -9.77 6.82 5.78
CA THR A 164 -10.18 8.20 5.53
C THR A 164 -8.97 9.06 5.22
N ALA A 165 -9.16 10.12 4.45
CA ALA A 165 -8.13 11.12 4.17
C ALA A 165 -8.72 12.53 4.13
N THR A 166 -7.90 13.52 4.46
CA THR A 166 -8.12 14.89 4.00
C THR A 166 -7.14 15.14 2.87
N VAL A 167 -7.65 15.57 1.71
CA VAL A 167 -6.83 16.04 0.59
C VAL A 167 -6.98 17.55 0.55
N ASP A 168 -5.89 18.27 0.78
CA ASP A 168 -5.84 19.72 0.79
C ASP A 168 -5.13 20.27 -0.46
N GLN A 169 -4.90 21.59 -0.47
CA GLN A 169 -4.23 22.31 -1.55
C GLN A 169 -4.90 22.08 -2.92
N LEU A 170 -6.24 22.06 -2.91
CA LEU A 170 -7.06 22.01 -4.10
C LEU A 170 -7.39 23.42 -4.57
N GLU A 171 -7.53 23.59 -5.88
CA GLU A 171 -7.88 24.89 -6.42
C GLU A 171 -9.36 25.21 -6.17
N PRO A 172 -9.69 26.40 -5.63
CA PRO A 172 -11.07 26.84 -5.50
C PRO A 172 -11.79 26.82 -6.85
N ASN A 173 -13.02 26.32 -6.87
CA ASN A 173 -13.86 26.06 -8.04
C ASN A 173 -13.32 25.02 -9.04
N GLY A 174 -12.17 24.39 -8.77
CA GLY A 174 -11.71 23.24 -9.54
C GLY A 174 -12.63 22.05 -9.33
N GLU A 175 -12.72 21.17 -10.33
CA GLU A 175 -13.48 19.93 -10.26
C GLU A 175 -12.50 18.76 -10.27
N TYR A 176 -12.65 17.83 -9.33
CA TYR A 176 -11.68 16.74 -9.13
C TYR A 176 -12.37 15.39 -8.93
N GLU A 177 -11.70 14.35 -9.41
CA GLU A 177 -11.95 12.96 -9.03
C GLU A 177 -10.80 12.47 -8.13
N PHE A 178 -11.10 11.52 -7.26
CA PHE A 178 -10.14 10.93 -6.34
C PHE A 178 -10.16 9.41 -6.45
N ARG A 179 -9.00 8.75 -6.31
CA ARG A 179 -8.92 7.29 -6.23
C ARG A 179 -7.87 6.87 -5.20
N VAL A 180 -7.96 5.65 -4.71
CA VAL A 180 -7.08 5.15 -3.65
C VAL A 180 -6.44 3.83 -4.07
N ARG A 181 -5.15 3.65 -3.76
CA ARG A 181 -4.43 2.37 -3.87
C ARG A 181 -4.00 1.91 -2.49
N ALA A 182 -4.14 0.63 -2.20
CA ALA A 182 -3.50 0.01 -1.04
C ALA A 182 -2.08 -0.42 -1.41
N VAL A 183 -1.16 -0.44 -0.45
CA VAL A 183 0.25 -0.79 -0.65
C VAL A 183 0.65 -1.89 0.34
N ASN A 184 1.39 -2.90 -0.11
CA ASN A 184 2.03 -3.89 0.74
C ASN A 184 3.53 -4.07 0.37
N ALA A 185 4.16 -5.16 0.79
CA ALA A 185 5.55 -5.47 0.45
C ALA A 185 5.81 -5.72 -1.05
N ALA A 186 4.80 -6.11 -1.84
CA ALA A 186 4.90 -6.22 -3.31
C ALA A 186 4.76 -4.87 -4.01
N GLY A 187 4.30 -3.82 -3.32
CA GLY A 187 4.08 -2.48 -3.86
C GLY A 187 2.60 -2.07 -3.89
N PRO A 188 2.25 -1.04 -4.68
CA PRO A 188 0.87 -0.57 -4.80
C PRO A 188 0.01 -1.55 -5.60
N GLY A 189 -1.20 -1.80 -5.10
CA GLY A 189 -2.24 -2.54 -5.81
C GLY A 189 -2.91 -1.72 -6.92
N GLU A 190 -3.93 -2.33 -7.51
CA GLU A 190 -4.83 -1.66 -8.44
C GLU A 190 -5.52 -0.46 -7.78
N PRO A 191 -5.79 0.62 -8.53
CA PRO A 191 -6.53 1.74 -7.97
C PRO A 191 -8.00 1.35 -7.77
N SER A 192 -8.63 1.95 -6.77
CA SER A 192 -10.08 1.97 -6.67
C SER A 192 -10.71 2.57 -7.93
N LEU A 193 -12.01 2.37 -8.11
CA LEU A 193 -12.79 3.24 -8.98
C LEU A 193 -12.61 4.70 -8.54
N PRO A 194 -12.63 5.68 -9.46
CA PRO A 194 -12.70 7.10 -9.12
C PRO A 194 -13.91 7.42 -8.26
N SER A 195 -13.80 8.39 -7.36
CA SER A 195 -14.96 9.03 -6.74
C SER A 195 -15.82 9.71 -7.79
N GLU A 196 -17.03 10.11 -7.41
CA GLU A 196 -17.78 11.11 -8.17
C GLU A 196 -16.96 12.39 -8.36
N LEU A 197 -17.11 13.04 -9.52
CA LEU A 197 -16.51 14.32 -9.80
C LEU A 197 -17.06 15.37 -8.84
N ARG A 198 -16.17 16.12 -8.17
CA ARG A 198 -16.57 17.09 -7.17
C ARG A 198 -15.93 18.45 -7.38
N LYS A 199 -16.78 19.49 -7.42
CA LYS A 199 -16.36 20.88 -7.39
C LYS A 199 -15.94 21.32 -5.99
N ILE A 200 -14.79 21.97 -5.90
CA ILE A 200 -14.22 22.49 -4.65
C ILE A 200 -14.81 23.87 -4.39
N VAL A 201 -15.65 23.98 -3.37
CA VAL A 201 -16.33 25.21 -2.99
C VAL A 201 -16.29 25.36 -1.47
N PRO A 202 -16.23 26.59 -0.94
CA PRO A 202 -16.32 26.83 0.49
C PRO A 202 -17.53 26.12 1.09
N LYS A 203 -17.33 25.52 2.27
CA LYS A 203 -18.42 24.90 3.00
C LYS A 203 -19.44 25.98 3.37
N GLN A 204 -20.70 25.74 3.05
CA GLN A 204 -21.77 26.62 3.49
C GLN A 204 -21.96 26.49 5.00
N THR A 205 -21.99 27.61 5.69
CA THR A 205 -22.25 27.71 7.12
C THR A 205 -23.60 28.36 7.37
N LYS A 206 -24.06 28.35 8.62
CA LYS A 206 -25.25 29.13 8.98
C LYS A 206 -24.92 30.62 8.79
N PRO A 207 -25.86 31.42 8.25
CA PRO A 207 -25.75 32.86 8.29
C PRO A 207 -25.54 33.34 9.72
N ASN A 208 -24.86 34.47 9.88
CA ASN A 208 -24.88 35.20 11.14
C ASN A 208 -26.32 35.69 11.43
N GLY A 209 -26.59 36.06 12.68
CA GLY A 209 -27.83 36.77 13.02
C GLY A 209 -27.88 38.16 12.36
N PRO A 210 -29.08 38.75 12.19
CA PRO A 210 -29.24 40.13 11.73
C PRO A 210 -28.37 41.10 12.54
N GLU A 211 -27.79 42.08 11.86
CA GLU A 211 -27.13 43.20 12.55
C GLU A 211 -28.18 44.25 12.97
N GLU A 212 -27.85 45.05 13.98
CA GLU A 212 -28.64 46.19 14.45
C GLU A 212 -30.16 45.99 14.43
N VAL A 213 -30.71 45.23 15.38
CA VAL A 213 -32.17 45.08 15.51
C VAL A 213 -32.74 46.27 16.26
N TYR A 214 -33.74 46.93 15.67
CA TYR A 214 -34.41 48.07 16.30
C TYR A 214 -35.93 47.98 16.17
N VAL A 215 -36.61 48.43 17.23
CA VAL A 215 -38.07 48.46 17.33
C VAL A 215 -38.54 49.90 17.14
N LYS A 216 -39.46 50.11 16.20
CA LYS A 216 -40.09 51.39 15.88
C LYS A 216 -41.61 51.28 15.96
N ASN A 217 -42.29 52.43 15.92
CA ASN A 217 -43.75 52.53 15.81
C ASN A 217 -44.50 51.68 16.85
N VAL A 218 -44.09 51.79 18.11
CA VAL A 218 -44.70 51.03 19.21
C VAL A 218 -46.08 51.62 19.52
N LEU A 219 -47.11 50.79 19.36
CA LEU A 219 -48.51 51.03 19.71
C LEU A 219 -48.95 50.00 20.76
N ALA A 220 -50.19 50.14 21.27
CA ALA A 220 -50.72 49.26 22.30
C ALA A 220 -50.64 47.76 21.94
N ASN A 221 -50.86 47.40 20.66
CA ASN A 221 -50.93 46.01 20.22
C ASN A 221 -50.01 45.70 19.01
N SER A 222 -49.05 46.59 18.69
CA SER A 222 -48.16 46.37 17.55
C SER A 222 -46.86 47.16 17.68
N CYS A 223 -45.80 46.64 17.10
CA CYS A 223 -44.59 47.39 16.80
C CYS A 223 -44.06 46.99 15.43
N THR A 224 -43.14 47.79 14.88
CA THR A 224 -42.37 47.44 13.69
C THR A 224 -40.96 47.05 14.14
N VAL A 225 -40.51 45.86 13.77
CA VAL A 225 -39.12 45.43 13.96
C VAL A 225 -38.40 45.55 12.63
N GLU A 226 -37.27 46.22 12.63
CA GLU A 226 -36.39 46.40 11.48
C GLU A 226 -34.96 46.01 11.90
N TRP A 227 -34.15 45.57 10.94
CA TRP A 227 -32.78 45.14 11.17
C TRP A 227 -31.94 45.34 9.91
N THR A 228 -30.61 45.33 10.07
CA THR A 228 -29.69 45.26 8.95
C THR A 228 -29.33 43.79 8.62
N PRO A 229 -29.05 43.47 7.35
CA PRO A 229 -28.65 42.12 6.97
C PRO A 229 -27.43 41.62 7.74
N PRO A 230 -27.26 40.29 7.90
CA PRO A 230 -26.13 39.75 8.64
C PRO A 230 -24.80 40.06 7.93
N LYS A 231 -23.74 40.22 8.72
CA LYS A 231 -22.36 40.42 8.22
C LYS A 231 -21.90 39.33 7.25
N SER A 232 -22.37 38.10 7.46
CA SER A 232 -22.07 36.94 6.64
C SER A 232 -23.35 36.13 6.45
N ASP A 233 -23.61 35.75 5.21
CA ASP A 233 -24.72 34.87 4.82
C ASP A 233 -24.33 33.38 4.89
N GLY A 234 -23.10 33.08 5.34
CA GLY A 234 -22.61 31.71 5.42
C GLY A 234 -22.27 31.09 4.05
N GLY A 235 -22.14 31.91 3.00
CA GLY A 235 -21.78 31.45 1.65
C GLY A 235 -22.98 31.07 0.79
N SER A 236 -24.20 31.43 1.20
CA SER A 236 -25.43 31.30 0.41
C SER A 236 -26.37 32.45 0.72
N PRO A 237 -27.11 33.01 -0.24
CA PRO A 237 -28.02 34.13 0.02
C PRO A 237 -29.03 33.82 1.13
N VAL A 238 -29.21 34.77 2.06
CA VAL A 238 -30.25 34.68 3.10
C VAL A 238 -31.62 34.73 2.44
N THR A 239 -32.43 33.69 2.63
CA THR A 239 -33.75 33.56 2.01
C THR A 239 -34.90 34.08 2.88
N GLY A 240 -34.65 34.40 4.15
CA GLY A 240 -35.66 34.90 5.07
C GLY A 240 -35.14 35.07 6.50
N TYR A 241 -35.99 35.63 7.36
CA TYR A 241 -35.71 35.88 8.77
C TYR A 241 -36.83 35.30 9.63
N ALA A 242 -36.49 34.70 10.76
CA ALA A 242 -37.45 34.35 11.80
C ALA A 242 -37.45 35.48 12.84
N VAL A 243 -38.63 36.03 13.14
CA VAL A 243 -38.82 37.03 14.19
C VAL A 243 -39.57 36.36 15.33
N GLU A 244 -38.92 36.23 16.48
CA GLU A 244 -39.50 35.65 17.68
C GLU A 244 -39.76 36.77 18.69
N VAL A 245 -40.94 36.74 19.32
CA VAL A 245 -41.31 37.64 20.41
C VAL A 245 -41.41 36.80 21.66
N CYS A 246 -40.67 37.17 22.70
CA CYS A 246 -40.79 36.56 24.01
C CYS A 246 -41.58 37.53 24.90
N ASP A 247 -42.76 37.10 25.33
CA ASP A 247 -43.43 37.77 26.43
C ASP A 247 -42.69 37.39 27.72
N GLU A 248 -42.22 38.39 28.48
CA GLU A 248 -41.87 38.15 29.88
C GLU A 248 -43.16 37.80 30.63
N ALA A 249 -43.57 36.53 30.58
CA ALA A 249 -44.52 36.00 31.53
C ALA A 249 -43.85 35.98 32.91
N THR A 250 -44.46 36.73 33.84
CA THR A 250 -44.24 36.73 35.30
C THR A 250 -43.89 35.37 35.90
#